data_AF-A0A7X7XZG4-F1
#
_entry.id   AF-A0A7X7XZG4-F1
#
_cell.length_a   1.000
_cell.length_b   1.000
_cell.length_c   1.000
_cell.angle_alpha   90.00
_cell.angle_beta   90.00
_cell.angle_gamma   90.00
#
_symmetry.space_group_name_H-M   'P 1'
#
loop_
_entity.id
_entity.type
_entity.pdbx_description
1 polymer ?
#
loop_
_entity_poly.entity_id
_entity_poly.type
_entity_poly.pdbx_seq_one_letter_code
_entity_poly.pdbx_strand_id
1 'polypeptide(L)' 'PCTMCAGALSWAQIGRIVYGASDPQRGFSRLTPSPLHPRTEVLGGILSEECSQIVKQFFAKRR' A
#
# COMPACT_ATOMS: atom_id res chain seq x y z
N PRO A 1 -0.09 -0.04 -1.29
CA PRO A 1 0.00 0.02 -2.77
C PRO A 1 -1.20 0.80 -3.33
N CYS A 2 -1.08 1.48 -4.47
CA CYS A 2 -2.26 2.06 -5.15
C CYS A 2 -3.04 0.97 -5.89
N THR A 3 -4.20 1.32 -6.44
CA THR A 3 -5.07 0.40 -7.21
C THR A 3 -4.35 -0.23 -8.40
N MET A 4 -3.58 0.57 -9.15
CA MET A 4 -2.75 0.11 -10.27
C MET A 4 -1.73 -0.95 -9.82
N CYS A 5 -0.95 -0.64 -8.78
CA CYS A 5 0.04 -1.58 -8.25
C CYS A 5 -0.62 -2.86 -7.70
N ALA A 6 -1.77 -2.75 -7.04
CA ALA A 6 -2.47 -3.91 -6.51
C ALA A 6 -2.98 -4.84 -7.62
N GLY A 7 -3.48 -4.28 -8.73
CA GLY A 7 -3.82 -5.08 -9.92
C GLY A 7 -2.59 -5.79 -10.49
N ALA A 8 -1.47 -5.09 -10.64
CA ALA A 8 -0.23 -5.72 -11.13
C ALA A 8 0.27 -6.85 -10.20
N LEU A 9 0.19 -6.66 -8.88
CA LEU A 9 0.56 -7.68 -7.89
C LEU A 9 -0.38 -8.91 -7.95
N SER A 10 -1.66 -8.68 -8.24
CA SER A 10 -2.65 -9.74 -8.46
C SER A 10 -2.32 -10.56 -9.70
N TRP A 11 -2.01 -9.91 -10.82
CA TRP A 11 -1.55 -10.56 -12.06
C TRP A 11 -0.26 -11.36 -11.86
N ALA A 12 0.68 -10.82 -11.09
CA ALA A 12 1.91 -11.52 -10.74
C ALA A 12 1.72 -12.63 -9.69
N GLN A 13 0.50 -12.83 -9.18
CA GLN A 13 0.13 -13.85 -8.19
C GLN A 13 1.03 -13.83 -6.94
N ILE A 14 1.40 -12.63 -6.48
CA ILE A 14 2.26 -12.47 -5.30
C ILE A 14 1.58 -13.05 -4.07
N GLY A 15 2.27 -13.98 -3.39
CA GLY A 15 1.73 -14.67 -2.22
C GLY A 15 1.67 -13.82 -0.95
N ARG A 16 2.54 -12.81 -0.81
CA ARG A 16 2.59 -11.96 0.39
C ARG A 16 2.98 -10.53 0.05
N ILE A 17 2.23 -9.57 0.60
CA ILE A 17 2.50 -8.14 0.52
C ILE A 17 2.73 -7.61 1.93
N VAL A 18 3.90 -7.01 2.14
CA VAL A 18 4.22 -6.29 3.38
C VAL A 18 4.42 -4.82 3.05
N TYR A 19 3.70 -3.93 3.73
CA TYR A 19 3.85 -2.48 3.54
C TYR A 19 3.86 -1.74 4.88
N GLY A 20 4.48 -0.55 4.88
CA GLY A 20 4.56 0.29 6.06
C GLY A 20 3.33 1.19 6.25
N ALA A 21 3.46 2.46 5.91
CA ALA A 21 2.36 3.42 6.02
C ALA A 21 1.21 3.10 5.05
N SER A 22 -0.03 3.16 5.54
CA SER A 22 -1.23 3.02 4.72
C SER A 22 -1.56 4.35 4.03
N ASP A 23 -2.17 4.27 2.85
CA ASP A 23 -2.69 5.44 2.13
C ASP A 23 -4.22 5.39 2.14
N PRO A 24 -4.89 6.15 3.03
CA PRO A 24 -6.34 6.16 3.13
C PRO A 24 -7.03 6.88 1.96
N GLN A 25 -6.30 7.62 1.11
CA GLN A 25 -6.85 8.36 -0.01
C GLN A 25 -6.72 7.62 -1.35
N ARG A 26 -5.57 6.99 -1.60
CA ARG A 26 -5.27 6.36 -2.90
C ARG A 26 -4.88 4.88 -2.78
N GLY A 27 -4.92 4.33 -1.57
CA GLY A 27 -4.63 2.92 -1.31
C GLY A 27 -5.65 1.97 -1.92
N PHE A 28 -5.18 0.77 -2.29
CA PHE A 28 -6.00 -0.32 -2.80
C PHE A 28 -7.10 -0.78 -1.82
N SER A 29 -6.93 -0.53 -0.52
CA SER A 29 -7.88 -0.87 0.54
C SER A 29 -9.22 -0.13 0.44
N ARG A 30 -9.31 0.89 -0.43
CA ARG A 30 -10.58 1.56 -0.76
C ARG A 30 -11.50 0.74 -1.66
N LEU A 31 -10.95 -0.21 -2.42
CA LEU A 31 -11.72 -1.02 -3.37
C LEU A 31 -12.22 -2.30 -2.70
N THR A 32 -13.53 -2.53 -2.79
CA THR A 32 -14.19 -3.76 -2.37
C THR A 32 -14.99 -4.32 -3.55
N PRO A 33 -14.75 -5.58 -3.99
CA PRO A 33 -13.78 -6.53 -3.44
C PRO A 33 -12.32 -6.11 -3.69
N SER A 34 -11.40 -6.65 -2.88
CA SER A 34 -9.97 -6.33 -2.99
C SER A 34 -9.45 -6.68 -4.39
N PRO A 35 -8.65 -5.79 -5.03
CA PRO A 35 -8.07 -6.05 -6.35
C PRO A 35 -6.91 -7.06 -6.32
N LEU A 36 -6.54 -7.56 -5.14
CA LEU A 36 -5.47 -8.52 -4.94
C LEU A 36 -5.92 -9.95 -5.24
N HIS A 37 -4.94 -10.82 -5.49
CA HIS A 37 -5.22 -12.24 -5.67
C HIS A 37 -5.76 -12.84 -4.35
N PRO A 38 -6.76 -13.74 -4.37
CA PRO A 38 -7.41 -14.24 -3.14
C PRO A 38 -6.46 -14.95 -2.16
N ARG A 39 -5.34 -15.49 -2.67
CA ARG A 39 -4.30 -16.14 -1.85
C ARG A 39 -3.23 -15.19 -1.32
N THR A 40 -3.29 -13.90 -1.68
CA THR A 40 -2.29 -12.93 -1.23
C THR A 40 -2.52 -12.56 0.23
N GLU A 41 -1.55 -12.87 1.07
CA GLU A 41 -1.50 -12.40 2.46
C GLU A 41 -1.04 -10.93 2.49
N VAL A 42 -1.73 -10.10 3.27
CA VAL A 42 -1.42 -8.68 3.37
C VAL A 42 -1.09 -8.33 4.82
N LEU A 43 0.11 -7.82 5.05
CA LEU A 43 0.57 -7.29 6.34
C LEU A 43 0.91 -5.80 6.19
N GLY A 44 0.13 -4.95 6.84
CA GLY A 44 0.36 -3.51 6.88
C GLY A 44 0.92 -3.05 8.23
N GLY A 45 1.47 -1.84 8.28
CA GLY A 45 1.84 -1.19 9.53
C GLY A 45 3.31 -1.33 9.94
N ILE A 46 4.13 -2.07 9.17
CA ILE A 46 5.54 -2.31 9.50
C ILE A 46 6.35 -1.02 9.35
N LEU A 47 6.89 -0.50 10.45
CA LEU A 47 7.58 0.80 10.49
C LEU A 47 6.70 1.93 9.90
N SER A 48 5.40 1.89 10.22
CA SER A 48 4.42 2.81 9.63
C SER A 48 4.68 4.27 9.97
N GLU A 49 5.17 4.57 11.17
CA GLU A 49 5.47 5.94 11.57
C GLU A 49 6.67 6.49 10.79
N GLU A 50 7.76 5.73 10.71
CA GLU A 50 8.96 6.10 9.96
C GLU A 50 8.65 6.29 8.47
N CYS A 51 7.90 5.36 7.88
CA CYS A 51 7.44 5.46 6.49
C CYS A 51 6.57 6.71 6.26
N SER A 52 5.66 7.00 7.19
CA SER A 52 4.77 8.18 7.12
C SER A 52 5.56 9.48 7.26
N GLN A 53 6.55 9.51 8.16
CA GLN A 53 7.36 10.67 8.43
C GLN A 53 8.22 11.07 7.21
N ILE A 54 8.78 10.10 6.48
CA ILE A 54 9.51 10.36 5.23
C ILE A 54 8.62 11.09 4.21
N VAL A 55 7.39 10.63 4.02
CA VAL A 55 6.45 11.24 3.07
C VAL A 55 6.04 12.65 3.55
N LYS A 56 5.73 12.82 4.83
CA LYS A 56 5.39 14.13 5.41
C LYS A 56 6.54 15.14 5.23
N GLN A 57 7.77 14.73 5.52
CA GLN A 57 8.97 15.57 5.37
C GLN A 57 9.21 15.96 3.92
N PHE A 58 9.03 15.03 2.98
CA PHE A 58 9.16 15.32 1.55
C PHE A 58 8.22 16.46 1.10
N PHE A 59 6.94 16.37 1.47
CA PHE A 59 5.96 17.42 1.12
C PHE A 59 6.12 18.69 1.96
N ALA A 60 6.65 18.62 3.17
CA ALA A 60 6.96 19.83 3.96
C ALA A 60 8.08 20.65 3.31
N LYS A 61 9.09 20.01 2.72
CA LYS A 61 10.21 20.69 2.04
C LYS A 61 9.85 21.31 0.68
N ARG A 62 8.70 20.97 0.11
CA ARG A 62 8.24 21.47 -1.21
C ARG A 62 7.12 22.52 -1.10
N ARG A 63 6.75 22.88 0.13
CA ARG A 63 5.71 23.86 0.43
C ARG A 63 6.33 25.16 0.88
#